data_AF-A0A497MWX8-F1
#
_entry.id   AF-A0A497MWX8-F1
#
_cell.length_a   1.000
_cell.length_b   1.000
_cell.length_c   1.000
_cell.angle_alpha   90.00
_cell.angle_beta   90.00
_cell.angle_gamma   90.00
#
_symmetry.space_group_name_H-M   'P 1'
#
loop_
_entity.id
_entity.type
_entity.pdbx_description
1 polymer ?
#
loop_
_entity_poly.entity_id
_entity_poly.type
_entity_poly.pdbx_seq_one_letter_code
_entity_poly.pdbx_strand_id
1 'polypeptide(L)'
;MVVVLSEILVKELKQVALEEQNMEICERKGLGHPDSLCDAIMNEVSIELSKEYLKRFGTILHHNLDKGLLAAGKTEVRFGGGRVLKPILIVFGDRATFEAGGERIPVEEIAVETAKRWIREHMRFIDAEEHVRYQVEIKPGAASLQDIFERRRGRYLGANDTSAAVGFAPMTRLERLIIDLEKFLNSREFKRRHPESGEDVKIMGFRENNELDITVAMAFVDRFIESEEDYFRRKGEILEEIREFINSKVEVDRVNLTLNALDARGRG
;
A
#
# COMPACT_ATOMS: atom_id res chain seq x y z
N MET A 1 -8.19 37.24 10.01
CA MET A 1 -9.56 37.23 10.56
C MET A 1 -9.81 35.84 11.12
N VAL A 2 -10.07 35.69 12.42
CA VAL A 2 -10.36 34.38 13.02
C VAL A 2 -11.88 34.25 13.08
N VAL A 3 -12.45 33.27 12.38
CA VAL A 3 -13.84 32.88 12.55
C VAL A 3 -13.85 31.67 13.46
N VAL A 4 -14.56 31.77 14.59
CA VAL A 4 -14.79 30.66 15.52
C VAL A 4 -16.27 30.31 15.44
N LEU A 5 -16.57 29.19 14.78
CA LEU A 5 -17.77 28.39 15.06
C LEU A 5 -17.31 27.31 16.05
N SER A 6 -18.16 26.87 16.97
CA SER A 6 -17.79 26.30 18.28
C SER A 6 -16.69 25.20 18.35
N GLU A 7 -16.32 24.56 17.24
CA GLU A 7 -15.18 23.61 17.16
C GLU A 7 -14.33 23.74 15.87
N ILE A 8 -14.50 24.82 15.10
CA ILE A 8 -13.77 25.06 13.84
C ILE A 8 -12.92 26.32 14.00
N LEU A 9 -11.60 26.14 13.90
CA LEU A 9 -10.63 27.23 13.92
C LEU A 9 -10.00 27.39 12.55
N VAL A 10 -10.27 28.52 11.89
CA VAL A 10 -9.59 28.89 10.64
C VAL A 10 -8.53 29.94 10.93
N LYS A 11 -7.28 29.63 10.55
CA LYS A 11 -6.14 30.54 10.67
C LYS A 11 -5.37 30.59 9.35
N GLU A 12 -4.90 31.79 9.01
CA GLU A 12 -3.91 31.97 7.96
C GLU A 12 -2.61 31.27 8.36
N LEU A 13 -2.07 30.48 7.45
CA LEU A 13 -0.84 29.73 7.64
C LEU A 13 0.34 30.59 7.17
N LYS A 14 1.11 31.13 8.11
CA LYS A 14 2.25 32.02 7.84
C LYS A 14 3.54 31.23 7.63
N GLN A 15 3.57 30.40 6.59
CA GLN A 15 4.75 29.63 6.19
C GLN A 15 4.94 29.68 4.67
N VAL A 16 6.17 29.48 4.21
CA VAL A 16 6.48 29.32 2.79
C VAL A 16 5.84 28.02 2.29
N ALA A 17 5.14 28.08 1.17
CA ALA A 17 4.51 26.90 0.57
C ALA A 17 5.56 25.83 0.27
N LEU A 18 5.24 24.55 0.46
CA LEU A 18 6.21 23.46 0.28
C LEU A 18 6.84 23.47 -1.13
N GLU A 19 6.05 23.78 -2.16
CA GLU A 19 6.50 23.93 -3.55
C GLU A 19 7.56 25.04 -3.72
N GLU A 20 7.49 26.11 -2.91
CA GLU A 20 8.42 27.24 -2.95
C GLU A 20 9.66 27.04 -2.06
N GLN A 21 9.68 25.98 -1.25
CA GLN A 21 10.85 25.65 -0.44
C GLN A 21 11.95 25.06 -1.33
N ASN A 22 13.20 25.30 -0.94
CA ASN A 22 14.37 24.83 -1.67
C ASN A 22 14.51 23.31 -1.64
N MET A 23 13.82 22.61 -0.74
CA MET A 23 13.97 21.17 -0.56
C MET A 23 12.61 20.51 -0.34
N GLU A 24 12.39 19.37 -0.98
CA GLU A 24 11.21 18.53 -0.77
C GLU A 24 11.59 17.05 -0.90
N ILE A 25 11.07 16.21 0.00
CA ILE A 25 11.25 14.75 -0.03
C ILE A 25 9.86 14.12 -0.02
N CYS A 26 9.63 13.18 -0.93
CA CYS A 26 8.41 12.40 -0.97
C CYS A 26 8.73 10.93 -1.27
N GLU A 27 8.08 10.01 -0.56
CA GLU A 27 8.22 8.57 -0.77
C GLU A 27 6.84 7.96 -1.03
N ARG A 28 6.79 7.01 -1.96
CA ARG A 28 5.63 6.15 -2.16
C ARG A 28 6.05 4.70 -2.21
N LYS A 29 5.45 3.91 -1.33
CA LYS A 29 5.44 2.45 -1.37
C LYS A 29 4.26 2.01 -2.23
N GLY A 30 4.56 1.25 -3.28
CA GLY A 30 3.60 0.83 -4.29
C GLY A 30 2.84 -0.44 -3.91
N LEU A 31 1.96 -0.86 -4.81
CA LEU A 31 0.99 -1.94 -4.58
C LEU A 31 1.58 -3.22 -3.95
N GLY A 32 2.71 -3.71 -4.47
CA GLY A 32 3.33 -4.95 -4.02
C GLY A 32 4.31 -4.80 -2.86
N HIS A 33 4.57 -3.58 -2.38
CA HIS A 33 5.45 -3.36 -1.24
C HIS A 33 4.84 -4.03 0.01
N PRO A 34 5.62 -4.77 0.84
CA PRO A 34 5.08 -5.53 1.96
C PRO A 34 4.15 -4.74 2.90
N ASP A 35 4.54 -3.51 3.26
CA ASP A 35 3.71 -2.63 4.09
C ASP A 35 2.37 -2.29 3.41
N SER A 36 2.40 -1.83 2.16
CA SER A 36 1.20 -1.44 1.42
C SER A 36 0.28 -2.62 1.12
N LEU A 37 0.84 -3.80 0.85
CA LEU A 37 0.09 -5.04 0.70
C LEU A 37 -0.62 -5.42 2.01
N CYS A 38 0.08 -5.32 3.14
CA CYS A 38 -0.49 -5.57 4.46
C CYS A 38 -1.63 -4.59 4.77
N ASP A 39 -1.41 -3.29 4.56
CA ASP A 39 -2.42 -2.24 4.76
C ASP A 39 -3.67 -2.48 3.89
N ALA A 40 -3.47 -2.77 2.60
CA ALA A 40 -4.56 -2.98 1.66
C ALA A 40 -5.39 -4.22 2.00
N ILE A 41 -4.74 -5.33 2.37
CA ILE A 41 -5.44 -6.56 2.78
C ILE A 41 -6.22 -6.32 4.08
N MET A 42 -5.61 -5.71 5.11
CA MET A 42 -6.29 -5.45 6.38
C MET A 42 -7.50 -4.52 6.19
N ASN A 43 -7.37 -3.49 5.35
CA ASN A 43 -8.49 -2.63 4.97
C ASN A 43 -9.60 -3.40 4.24
N GLU A 44 -9.25 -4.24 3.26
CA GLU A 44 -10.26 -5.01 2.52
C GLU A 44 -11.01 -6.00 3.44
N VAL A 45 -10.32 -6.63 4.41
CA VAL A 45 -10.97 -7.48 5.41
C VAL A 45 -11.96 -6.68 6.26
N SER A 46 -11.60 -5.45 6.67
CA SER A 46 -12.50 -4.53 7.39
C SER A 46 -13.75 -4.19 6.58
N ILE A 47 -13.59 -3.92 5.28
CA ILE A 47 -14.69 -3.65 4.35
C ILE A 47 -15.62 -4.86 4.21
N GLU A 48 -15.06 -6.05 4.00
CA GLU A 48 -15.85 -7.27 3.79
C GLU A 48 -16.59 -7.71 5.06
N LEU A 49 -15.94 -7.56 6.21
CA LEU A 49 -16.57 -7.81 7.50
C LEU A 49 -17.70 -6.80 7.78
N SER A 50 -17.51 -5.53 7.43
CA SER A 50 -18.56 -4.51 7.50
C SER A 50 -19.76 -4.83 6.61
N LYS A 51 -19.53 -5.30 5.37
CA LYS A 51 -20.60 -5.75 4.47
C LYS A 51 -21.35 -6.94 5.05
N GLU A 52 -20.64 -7.90 5.64
CA GLU A 52 -21.29 -9.07 6.25
C GLU A 52 -22.17 -8.67 7.46
N TYR A 53 -21.69 -7.76 8.31
CA TYR A 53 -22.51 -7.23 9.39
C TYR A 53 -23.75 -6.50 8.90
N LEU A 54 -23.61 -5.62 7.90
CA LEU A 54 -24.76 -4.91 7.31
C LEU A 54 -25.77 -5.88 6.70
N LYS A 55 -25.31 -6.91 6.00
CA LYS A 55 -26.16 -7.93 5.37
C LYS A 55 -26.97 -8.72 6.40
N ARG A 56 -26.37 -9.12 7.53
CA ARG A 56 -27.03 -9.96 8.54
C ARG A 56 -27.83 -9.16 9.57
N PHE A 57 -27.29 -8.02 10.01
CA PHE A 57 -27.80 -7.29 11.17
C PHE A 57 -28.29 -5.88 10.84
N GLY A 58 -28.17 -5.43 9.59
CA GLY A 58 -28.58 -4.08 9.16
C GLY A 58 -27.72 -2.96 9.72
N THR A 59 -26.61 -3.27 10.39
CA THR A 59 -25.67 -2.31 10.98
C THR A 59 -24.26 -2.89 11.00
N ILE A 60 -23.26 -2.02 11.00
CA ILE A 60 -21.86 -2.43 11.21
C ILE A 60 -21.67 -2.68 12.71
N LEU A 61 -21.15 -3.86 13.07
CA LEU A 61 -20.79 -4.20 14.45
C LEU A 61 -19.35 -3.77 14.74
N HIS A 62 -19.02 -3.63 16.03
CA HIS A 62 -17.69 -3.22 16.46
C HIS A 62 -16.61 -4.17 15.93
N HIS A 63 -15.63 -3.59 15.24
CA HIS A 63 -14.36 -4.22 14.89
C HIS A 63 -13.30 -3.13 14.64
N ASN A 64 -12.03 -3.46 14.89
CA ASN A 64 -10.86 -2.73 14.42
C ASN A 64 -9.91 -3.78 13.85
N LEU A 65 -9.39 -3.54 12.65
CA LEU A 65 -8.55 -4.48 11.90
C LEU A 65 -7.38 -3.73 11.28
N ASP A 66 -6.58 -3.09 12.13
CA ASP A 66 -5.43 -2.26 11.76
C ASP A 66 -4.11 -2.78 12.36
N LYS A 67 -4.10 -4.01 12.88
CA LYS A 67 -2.88 -4.70 13.34
C LYS A 67 -2.64 -5.93 12.47
N GLY A 68 -1.86 -5.73 11.42
CA GLY A 68 -1.37 -6.80 10.54
C GLY A 68 0.13 -7.01 10.70
N LEU A 69 0.60 -8.22 10.40
CA LEU A 69 2.01 -8.49 10.21
C LEU A 69 2.19 -9.32 8.93
N LEU A 70 3.07 -8.85 8.05
CA LEU A 70 3.60 -9.65 6.96
C LEU A 70 5.02 -10.10 7.31
N ALA A 71 5.19 -11.37 7.64
CA ALA A 71 6.49 -11.97 7.88
C ALA A 71 7.06 -12.57 6.59
N ALA A 72 8.32 -12.24 6.31
CA ALA A 72 9.01 -12.64 5.10
C ALA A 72 9.13 -14.18 4.99
N GLY A 73 8.94 -14.65 3.76
CA GLY A 73 9.22 -16.01 3.35
C GLY A 73 10.70 -16.19 3.01
N LYS A 74 10.98 -17.19 2.17
CA LYS A 74 12.30 -17.43 1.59
C LYS A 74 12.12 -17.91 0.16
N THR A 75 12.86 -17.33 -0.76
CA THR A 75 12.90 -17.75 -2.16
C THR A 75 14.30 -18.21 -2.53
N GLU A 76 14.37 -19.06 -3.54
CA GLU A 76 15.57 -19.30 -4.32
C GLU A 76 15.36 -18.62 -5.67
N VAL A 77 16.06 -17.52 -5.91
CA VAL A 77 15.96 -16.75 -7.16
C VAL A 77 16.99 -17.25 -8.15
N ARG A 78 16.57 -17.44 -9.41
CA ARG A 78 17.45 -17.88 -10.51
C ARG A 78 16.96 -17.28 -11.81
N PHE A 79 17.88 -16.99 -12.73
CA PHE A 79 17.52 -16.66 -14.09
C PHE A 79 16.69 -17.77 -14.73
N GLY A 80 15.63 -17.39 -15.45
CA GLY A 80 14.66 -18.29 -16.07
C GLY A 80 13.62 -18.86 -15.09
N GLY A 81 13.72 -18.52 -13.81
CA GLY A 81 12.72 -18.88 -12.79
C GLY A 81 13.33 -19.55 -11.56
N GLY A 82 12.90 -19.07 -10.40
CA GLY A 82 13.22 -19.60 -9.09
C GLY A 82 12.07 -20.40 -8.48
N ARG A 83 12.12 -20.55 -7.15
CA ARG A 83 11.03 -21.17 -6.38
C ARG A 83 10.89 -20.58 -4.99
N VAL A 84 9.67 -20.63 -4.47
CA VAL A 84 9.39 -20.30 -3.07
C VAL A 84 9.81 -21.48 -2.19
N LEU A 85 10.78 -21.25 -1.30
CA LEU A 85 11.26 -22.25 -0.33
C LEU A 85 10.45 -22.21 0.97
N LYS A 86 10.07 -21.01 1.39
CA LYS A 86 9.21 -20.77 2.54
C LYS A 86 8.17 -19.71 2.15
N PRO A 87 6.86 -20.02 2.26
CA PRO A 87 5.79 -19.05 2.06
C PRO A 87 5.95 -17.80 2.94
N ILE A 88 5.44 -16.67 2.47
CA ILE A 88 5.22 -15.51 3.37
C ILE A 88 4.10 -15.86 4.36
N LEU A 89 4.10 -15.22 5.53
CA LEU A 89 3.04 -15.37 6.53
C LEU A 89 2.34 -14.02 6.73
N ILE A 90 1.02 -14.01 6.56
CA ILE A 90 0.15 -12.88 6.91
C ILE A 90 -0.58 -13.21 8.21
N VAL A 91 -0.37 -12.38 9.23
CA VAL A 91 -1.03 -12.49 10.52
C VAL A 91 -2.06 -11.37 10.66
N PHE A 92 -3.31 -11.74 10.90
CA PHE A 92 -4.42 -10.81 11.15
C PHE A 92 -4.63 -10.67 12.64
N GLY A 93 -4.33 -9.50 13.22
CA GLY A 93 -4.56 -9.22 14.63
C GLY A 93 -5.79 -8.36 14.88
N ASP A 94 -5.90 -7.92 16.14
CA ASP A 94 -6.90 -6.98 16.65
C ASP A 94 -8.27 -7.58 17.04
N ARG A 95 -9.38 -6.87 16.80
CA ARG A 95 -10.66 -7.11 17.49
C ARG A 95 -11.84 -7.10 16.53
N ALA A 96 -12.73 -8.09 16.66
CA ALA A 96 -13.99 -8.15 15.91
C ALA A 96 -15.14 -8.74 16.74
N THR A 97 -16.36 -8.60 16.24
CA THR A 97 -17.56 -9.24 16.82
C THR A 97 -17.79 -10.59 16.15
N PHE A 98 -17.69 -11.68 16.91
CA PHE A 98 -17.83 -13.05 16.37
C PHE A 98 -19.25 -13.60 16.48
N GLU A 99 -20.08 -13.01 17.35
CA GLU A 99 -21.46 -13.45 17.59
C GLU A 99 -22.36 -12.25 17.82
N ALA A 100 -23.55 -12.27 17.22
CA ALA A 100 -24.59 -11.27 17.44
C ALA A 100 -25.97 -11.87 17.12
N GLY A 101 -26.99 -11.54 17.90
CA GLY A 101 -28.36 -12.02 17.66
C GLY A 101 -28.52 -13.55 17.72
N GLY A 102 -27.61 -14.26 18.43
CA GLY A 102 -27.59 -15.72 18.47
C GLY A 102 -26.97 -16.39 17.24
N GLU A 103 -26.43 -15.60 16.30
CA GLU A 103 -25.72 -16.09 15.12
C GLU A 103 -24.22 -15.88 15.23
N ARG A 104 -23.45 -16.85 14.70
CA ARG A 104 -21.99 -16.75 14.58
C ARG A 104 -21.59 -16.11 13.26
N ILE A 105 -20.71 -15.12 13.32
CA ILE A 105 -20.08 -14.48 12.17
C ILE A 105 -18.77 -15.22 11.83
N PRO A 106 -18.54 -15.60 10.56
CA PRO A 106 -17.35 -16.32 10.15
C PRO A 106 -16.15 -15.37 9.92
N VAL A 107 -15.73 -14.64 10.96
CA VAL A 107 -14.67 -13.61 10.90
C VAL A 107 -13.36 -14.15 10.30
N GLU A 108 -12.93 -15.32 10.76
CA GLU A 108 -11.66 -15.92 10.32
C GLU A 108 -11.69 -16.31 8.84
N GLU A 109 -12.80 -16.88 8.38
CA GLU A 109 -13.00 -17.25 6.98
C GLU A 109 -13.02 -16.02 6.08
N ILE A 110 -13.72 -14.96 6.49
CA ILE A 110 -13.75 -13.68 5.78
C ILE A 110 -12.35 -13.09 5.66
N ALA A 111 -11.55 -13.14 6.74
CA ALA A 111 -10.18 -12.62 6.72
C ALA A 111 -9.31 -13.37 5.70
N VAL A 112 -9.32 -14.69 5.75
CA VAL A 112 -8.49 -15.54 4.87
C VAL A 112 -8.93 -15.43 3.41
N GLU A 113 -10.22 -15.57 3.12
CA GLU A 113 -10.73 -15.55 1.75
C GLU A 113 -10.61 -14.17 1.10
N THR A 114 -10.80 -13.10 1.87
CA THR A 114 -10.56 -11.73 1.40
C THR A 114 -9.09 -11.52 1.04
N ALA A 115 -8.16 -11.95 1.89
CA ALA A 115 -6.74 -11.81 1.61
C ALA A 115 -6.31 -12.61 0.38
N LYS A 116 -6.79 -13.85 0.25
CA LYS A 116 -6.54 -14.69 -0.95
C LYS A 116 -7.08 -14.03 -2.21
N ARG A 117 -8.31 -13.53 -2.18
CA ARG A 117 -8.93 -12.83 -3.31
C ARG A 117 -8.11 -11.59 -3.69
N TRP A 118 -7.75 -10.76 -2.71
CA TRP A 118 -6.95 -9.57 -2.95
C TRP A 118 -5.61 -9.92 -3.63
N ILE A 119 -4.90 -10.94 -3.14
CA ILE A 119 -3.63 -11.39 -3.75
C ILE A 119 -3.85 -11.86 -5.19
N ARG A 120 -4.87 -12.67 -5.46
CA ARG A 120 -5.17 -13.16 -6.83
C ARG A 120 -5.50 -12.02 -7.80
N GLU A 121 -6.11 -10.95 -7.32
CA GLU A 121 -6.50 -9.79 -8.13
C GLU A 121 -5.34 -8.83 -8.41
N HIS A 122 -4.38 -8.72 -7.49
CA HIS A 122 -3.37 -7.66 -7.49
C HIS A 122 -1.94 -8.15 -7.77
N MET A 123 -1.62 -9.43 -7.51
CA MET A 123 -0.27 -9.97 -7.61
C MET A 123 -0.20 -11.07 -8.69
N ARG A 124 0.40 -10.79 -9.85
CA ARG A 124 0.42 -11.71 -11.00
C ARG A 124 1.14 -13.04 -10.74
N PHE A 125 2.12 -13.04 -9.83
CA PHE A 125 3.04 -14.17 -9.64
C PHE A 125 3.15 -14.66 -8.19
N ILE A 126 2.25 -14.22 -7.31
CA ILE A 126 2.12 -14.76 -5.95
C ILE A 126 0.88 -15.65 -5.92
N ASP A 127 1.09 -16.96 -5.74
CA ASP A 127 0.00 -17.89 -5.51
C ASP A 127 -0.49 -17.76 -4.06
N ALA A 128 -1.76 -17.39 -3.90
CA ALA A 128 -2.37 -17.18 -2.60
C ALA A 128 -2.49 -18.48 -1.76
N GLU A 129 -2.55 -19.65 -2.38
CA GLU A 129 -2.64 -20.93 -1.67
C GLU A 129 -1.26 -21.51 -1.38
N GLU A 130 -0.34 -21.44 -2.34
CA GLU A 130 0.97 -22.07 -2.23
C GLU A 130 2.01 -21.17 -1.56
N HIS A 131 2.08 -19.90 -1.96
CA HIS A 131 3.15 -18.98 -1.56
C HIS A 131 2.84 -18.19 -0.29
N VAL A 132 1.63 -18.31 0.26
CA VAL A 132 1.18 -17.56 1.44
C VAL A 132 0.63 -18.50 2.51
N ARG A 133 0.87 -18.15 3.77
CA ARG A 133 0.21 -18.73 4.94
C ARG A 133 -0.54 -17.63 5.66
N TYR A 134 -1.67 -18.01 6.24
CA TYR A 134 -2.58 -17.09 6.91
C TYR A 134 -2.75 -17.54 8.36
N GLN A 135 -2.57 -16.62 9.30
CA GLN A 135 -2.78 -16.86 10.72
C GLN A 135 -3.75 -15.80 11.26
N VAL A 136 -4.87 -16.23 11.81
CA VAL A 136 -5.86 -15.32 12.37
C VAL A 136 -5.72 -15.25 13.89
N GLU A 137 -5.32 -14.09 14.37
CA GLU A 137 -5.25 -13.71 15.79
C GLU A 137 -6.25 -12.61 16.16
N ILE A 138 -7.29 -12.41 15.34
CA ILE A 138 -8.41 -11.53 15.64
C ILE A 138 -9.17 -12.11 16.84
N LYS A 139 -9.41 -11.31 17.88
CA LYS A 139 -10.11 -11.74 19.11
C LYS A 139 -11.42 -10.96 19.31
N PRO A 140 -12.34 -11.43 20.16
CA PRO A 140 -13.51 -10.65 20.54
C PRO A 140 -13.11 -9.28 21.14
N GLY A 141 -13.86 -8.22 20.80
CA GLY A 141 -13.71 -6.89 21.40
C GLY A 141 -13.87 -6.88 22.92
N ALA A 142 -13.28 -5.89 23.59
CA ALA A 142 -13.53 -5.69 25.03
C ALA A 142 -15.01 -5.32 25.25
N ALA A 143 -15.64 -5.89 26.27
CA ALA A 143 -17.06 -5.65 26.58
C ALA A 143 -17.40 -4.16 26.71
N SER A 144 -16.47 -3.33 27.23
CA SER A 144 -16.62 -1.88 27.34
C SER A 144 -16.73 -1.15 26.01
N LEU A 145 -16.12 -1.66 24.93
CA LEU A 145 -16.17 -1.06 23.59
C LEU A 145 -17.42 -1.51 22.82
N GLN A 146 -17.87 -2.76 23.02
CA GLN A 146 -19.13 -3.26 22.46
C GLN A 146 -20.31 -2.44 22.99
N ASP A 147 -20.29 -2.15 24.29
CA ASP A 147 -21.31 -1.40 25.00
C ASP A 147 -21.45 0.07 24.51
N ILE A 148 -20.36 0.72 24.07
CA ILE A 148 -20.41 2.07 23.48
C ILE A 148 -21.19 2.06 22.14
N PHE A 149 -21.00 1.02 21.34
CA PHE A 149 -21.71 0.85 20.06
C PHE A 149 -23.18 0.46 20.28
N GLU A 150 -23.49 -0.31 21.33
CA GLU A 150 -24.85 -0.71 21.66
C GLU A 150 -25.68 0.42 22.30
N ARG A 151 -25.09 1.21 23.21
CA ARG A 151 -25.81 2.27 23.95
C ARG A 151 -26.11 3.52 23.13
N ARG A 152 -25.53 3.69 21.94
CA ARG A 152 -25.59 4.94 21.17
C ARG A 152 -26.22 4.78 19.80
N ARG A 153 -27.46 4.27 19.75
CA ARG A 153 -28.36 4.37 18.58
C ARG A 153 -28.88 5.80 18.35
N GLY A 154 -28.00 6.79 18.43
CA GLY A 154 -28.28 8.18 18.06
C GLY A 154 -28.01 8.42 16.58
N ARG A 155 -28.25 9.65 16.11
CA ARG A 155 -27.91 10.07 14.73
C ARG A 155 -26.41 9.97 14.42
N TYR A 156 -25.55 10.06 15.44
CA TYR A 156 -24.10 10.03 15.31
C TYR A 156 -23.52 8.99 16.28
N LEU A 157 -22.49 8.27 15.81
CA LEU A 157 -21.67 7.40 16.64
C LEU A 157 -20.64 8.23 17.41
N GLY A 158 -20.32 7.82 18.64
CA GLY A 158 -19.22 8.44 19.38
C GLY A 158 -17.87 8.02 18.82
N ALA A 159 -16.85 8.86 18.99
CA ALA A 159 -15.47 8.47 18.69
C ALA A 159 -15.06 7.25 19.53
N ASN A 160 -14.35 6.31 18.91
CA ASN A 160 -13.80 5.12 19.56
C ASN A 160 -12.50 5.43 20.32
N ASP A 161 -11.78 6.47 19.93
CA ASP A 161 -10.50 6.90 20.50
C ASP A 161 -10.30 8.42 20.39
N THR A 162 -9.33 8.95 21.12
CA THR A 162 -8.88 10.34 21.01
C THR A 162 -7.78 10.44 19.95
N SER A 163 -8.17 10.73 18.71
CA SER A 163 -7.28 10.73 17.55
C SER A 163 -7.29 12.08 16.82
N ALA A 164 -6.22 12.35 16.07
CA ALA A 164 -6.12 13.50 15.17
C ALA A 164 -5.85 13.02 13.74
N ALA A 165 -6.52 13.63 12.76
CA ALA A 165 -6.29 13.41 11.35
C ALA A 165 -5.76 14.69 10.71
N VAL A 166 -4.78 14.55 9.81
CA VAL A 166 -4.20 15.66 9.05
C VAL A 166 -4.46 15.41 7.56
N GLY A 167 -4.86 16.46 6.86
CA GLY A 167 -5.02 16.45 5.41
C GLY A 167 -4.64 17.81 4.84
N PHE A 168 -4.21 17.80 3.58
CA PHE A 168 -3.85 19.01 2.86
C PHE A 168 -4.26 18.87 1.39
N ALA A 169 -4.43 20.02 0.73
CA ALA A 169 -4.63 20.13 -0.70
C ALA A 169 -4.23 21.53 -1.15
N PRO A 170 -3.72 21.71 -2.39
CA PRO A 170 -3.41 20.65 -3.37
C PRO A 170 -2.09 19.92 -3.03
N MET A 171 -1.85 18.81 -3.73
CA MET A 171 -0.52 18.17 -3.76
C MET A 171 0.49 19.04 -4.53
N THR A 172 1.76 18.97 -4.14
CA THR A 172 2.88 19.57 -4.89
C THR A 172 3.10 18.85 -6.24
N ARG A 173 3.95 19.44 -7.09
CA ARG A 173 4.38 18.80 -8.35
C ARG A 173 5.10 17.48 -8.08
N LEU A 174 5.97 17.41 -7.08
CA LEU A 174 6.72 16.20 -6.74
C LEU A 174 5.80 15.09 -6.22
N GLU A 175 4.90 15.40 -5.28
CA GLU A 175 3.93 14.43 -4.75
C GLU A 175 3.06 13.83 -5.86
N ARG A 176 2.56 14.67 -6.77
CA ARG A 176 1.77 14.23 -7.91
C ARG A 176 2.60 13.35 -8.85
N LEU A 177 3.82 13.77 -9.18
CA LEU A 177 4.72 13.01 -10.05
C LEU A 177 4.98 11.60 -9.50
N ILE A 178 5.27 11.48 -8.21
CA ILE A 178 5.56 10.18 -7.58
C ILE A 178 4.33 9.27 -7.58
N ILE A 179 3.14 9.80 -7.27
CA ILE A 179 1.89 9.03 -7.32
C ILE A 179 1.60 8.55 -8.74
N ASP A 180 1.72 9.44 -9.71
CA ASP A 180 1.43 9.13 -11.11
C ASP A 180 2.46 8.15 -11.69
N LEU A 181 3.74 8.25 -11.30
CA LEU A 181 4.79 7.33 -11.73
C LEU A 181 4.59 5.92 -11.15
N GLU A 182 4.26 5.79 -9.85
CA GLU A 182 3.96 4.46 -9.29
C GLU A 182 2.75 3.82 -9.96
N LYS A 183 1.69 4.60 -10.21
CA LYS A 183 0.51 4.14 -10.96
C LYS A 183 0.86 3.73 -12.40
N PHE A 184 1.73 4.47 -13.07
CA PHE A 184 2.21 4.13 -14.40
C PHE A 184 2.95 2.79 -14.39
N LEU A 185 3.90 2.62 -13.48
CA LEU A 185 4.71 1.40 -13.35
C LEU A 185 3.90 0.17 -12.92
N ASN A 186 2.82 0.35 -12.18
CA ASN A 186 1.88 -0.71 -11.80
C ASN A 186 0.63 -0.78 -12.70
N SER A 187 0.59 -0.04 -13.80
CA SER A 187 -0.53 -0.10 -14.75
C SER A 187 -0.52 -1.42 -15.53
N ARG A 188 -1.71 -1.91 -15.87
CA ARG A 188 -1.87 -3.12 -16.71
C ARG A 188 -1.14 -3.00 -18.04
N GLU A 189 -1.13 -1.81 -18.64
CA GLU A 189 -0.45 -1.57 -19.90
C GLU A 189 1.07 -1.69 -19.76
N PHE A 190 1.66 -1.04 -18.76
CA PHE A 190 3.09 -1.12 -18.48
C PHE A 190 3.50 -2.56 -18.17
N LYS A 191 2.77 -3.24 -17.28
CA LYS A 191 3.01 -4.65 -16.92
C LYS A 191 2.87 -5.62 -18.09
N ARG A 192 2.11 -5.29 -19.15
CA ARG A 192 1.99 -6.11 -20.35
C ARG A 192 3.19 -5.92 -21.28
N ARG A 193 3.73 -4.70 -21.37
CA ARG A 193 4.93 -4.41 -22.16
C ARG A 193 6.21 -4.90 -21.46
N HIS A 194 6.22 -4.79 -20.13
CA HIS A 194 7.32 -5.20 -19.23
C HIS A 194 6.83 -6.27 -18.23
N PRO A 195 6.60 -7.53 -18.67
CA PRO A 195 6.14 -8.60 -17.78
C PRO A 195 7.09 -8.89 -16.61
N GLU A 196 8.38 -8.63 -16.79
CA GLU A 196 9.44 -8.72 -15.78
C GLU A 196 9.27 -7.71 -14.63
N SER A 197 8.60 -6.58 -14.85
CA SER A 197 8.42 -5.57 -13.82
C SER A 197 7.44 -6.07 -12.77
N GLY A 198 7.89 -6.35 -11.56
CA GLY A 198 7.06 -6.80 -10.43
C GLY A 198 6.23 -5.68 -9.80
N GLU A 199 5.25 -6.05 -8.98
CA GLU A 199 4.31 -5.15 -8.33
C GLU A 199 4.92 -4.38 -7.14
N ASP A 200 5.99 -4.91 -6.55
CA ASP A 200 6.76 -4.22 -5.52
C ASP A 200 7.62 -3.12 -6.16
N VAL A 201 7.09 -1.91 -6.10
CA VAL A 201 7.70 -0.68 -6.58
C VAL A 201 7.74 0.33 -5.45
N LYS A 202 8.90 0.88 -5.14
CA LYS A 202 9.08 1.96 -4.18
C LYS A 202 9.78 3.13 -4.85
N ILE A 203 9.22 4.31 -4.70
CA ILE A 203 9.73 5.53 -5.32
C ILE A 203 10.08 6.52 -4.23
N MET A 204 11.33 6.97 -4.23
CA MET A 204 11.79 8.10 -3.44
C MET A 204 12.10 9.24 -4.40
N GLY A 205 11.50 10.41 -4.17
CA GLY A 205 11.82 11.64 -4.89
C GLY A 205 12.38 12.67 -3.93
N PHE A 206 13.44 13.32 -4.37
CA PHE A 206 14.07 14.45 -3.71
C PHE A 206 14.16 15.59 -4.71
N ARG A 207 13.64 16.76 -4.33
CA ARG A 207 13.78 17.98 -5.11
C ARG A 207 14.68 18.94 -4.34
N GLU A 208 15.74 19.39 -4.99
CA GLU A 208 16.54 20.53 -4.51
C GLU A 208 16.45 21.64 -5.54
N ASN A 209 15.82 22.76 -5.15
CA ASN A 209 15.44 23.86 -6.04
C ASN A 209 14.61 23.33 -7.23
N ASN A 210 15.19 23.36 -8.44
CA ASN A 210 14.58 22.89 -9.69
C ASN A 210 15.29 21.64 -10.26
N GLU A 211 16.05 20.91 -9.44
CA GLU A 211 16.66 19.62 -9.79
C GLU A 211 15.91 18.48 -9.07
N LEU A 212 15.77 17.33 -9.75
CA LEU A 212 15.09 16.15 -9.21
C LEU A 212 16.03 14.94 -9.14
N ASP A 213 16.11 14.33 -7.97
CA ASP A 213 16.68 13.00 -7.77
C ASP A 213 15.54 12.01 -7.50
N ILE A 214 15.35 11.08 -8.42
CA ILE A 214 14.32 10.03 -8.32
C ILE A 214 15.00 8.68 -8.25
N THR A 215 14.73 7.94 -7.17
CA THR A 215 15.16 6.56 -6.99
C THR A 215 13.95 5.64 -7.03
N VAL A 216 13.95 4.71 -7.98
CA VAL A 216 12.95 3.66 -8.09
C VAL A 216 13.60 2.34 -7.67
N ALA A 217 13.03 1.68 -6.67
CA ALA A 217 13.29 0.28 -6.37
C ALA A 217 12.13 -0.55 -6.92
N MET A 218 12.40 -1.52 -7.77
CA MET A 218 11.40 -2.33 -8.45
C MET A 218 11.88 -3.78 -8.46
N ALA A 219 11.07 -4.68 -7.91
CA ALA A 219 11.32 -6.10 -8.01
C ALA A 219 11.21 -6.55 -9.48
N PHE A 220 12.14 -7.38 -9.94
CA PHE A 220 12.05 -8.04 -11.24
C PHE A 220 11.63 -9.50 -11.05
N VAL A 221 10.73 -9.98 -11.90
CA VAL A 221 10.19 -11.34 -11.87
C VAL A 221 11.12 -12.25 -12.65
N ASP A 222 11.82 -13.11 -11.91
CA ASP A 222 12.94 -13.93 -12.36
C ASP A 222 12.67 -14.81 -13.60
N ARG A 223 11.45 -15.33 -13.75
CA ARG A 223 11.05 -16.15 -14.90
C ARG A 223 11.11 -15.44 -16.25
N PHE A 224 11.18 -14.11 -16.25
CA PHE A 224 11.33 -13.30 -17.47
C PHE A 224 12.76 -12.80 -17.70
N ILE A 225 13.71 -13.17 -16.83
CA ILE A 225 15.09 -12.74 -16.89
C ILE A 225 15.97 -13.95 -17.19
N GLU A 226 16.58 -14.00 -18.37
CA GLU A 226 17.34 -15.18 -18.81
C GLU A 226 18.82 -15.17 -18.35
N SER A 227 19.36 -13.99 -18.06
CA SER A 227 20.74 -13.80 -17.62
C SER A 227 20.94 -12.44 -16.96
N GLU A 228 22.11 -12.21 -16.37
CA GLU A 228 22.49 -10.89 -15.86
C GLU A 228 22.51 -9.83 -16.98
N GLU A 229 22.97 -10.20 -18.18
CA GLU A 229 22.97 -9.29 -19.33
C GLU A 229 21.54 -8.90 -19.72
N ASP A 230 20.62 -9.86 -19.74
CA ASP A 230 19.19 -9.62 -19.98
C ASP A 230 18.57 -8.72 -18.90
N TYR A 231 18.91 -8.95 -17.62
CA TYR A 231 18.47 -8.11 -16.50
C TYR A 231 18.85 -6.65 -16.72
N PHE A 232 20.13 -6.36 -16.99
CA PHE A 232 20.59 -4.98 -17.17
C PHE A 232 20.06 -4.34 -18.46
N ARG A 233 19.83 -5.13 -19.52
CA ARG A 233 19.18 -4.66 -20.74
C ARG A 233 17.74 -4.21 -20.46
N ARG A 234 16.92 -5.08 -19.86
CA ARG A 234 15.52 -4.77 -19.48
C ARG A 234 15.42 -3.62 -18.47
N LYS A 235 16.33 -3.58 -17.50
CA LYS A 235 16.48 -2.46 -16.57
C LYS A 235 16.74 -1.14 -17.31
N GLY A 236 17.58 -1.14 -18.34
CA GLY A 236 17.83 0.03 -19.18
C GLY A 236 16.59 0.46 -19.96
N GLU A 237 15.86 -0.49 -20.57
CA GLU A 237 14.61 -0.22 -21.30
C GLU A 237 13.56 0.44 -20.38
N ILE A 238 13.35 -0.09 -19.16
CA ILE A 238 12.44 0.49 -18.17
C ILE A 238 12.93 1.86 -17.68
N LEU A 239 14.24 2.03 -17.46
CA LEU A 239 14.82 3.30 -17.01
C LEU A 239 14.56 4.44 -17.99
N GLU A 240 14.69 4.18 -19.30
CA GLU A 240 14.39 5.17 -20.33
C GLU A 240 12.90 5.52 -20.37
N GLU A 241 11.99 4.55 -20.25
CA GLU A 241 10.54 4.85 -20.19
C GLU A 241 10.16 5.65 -18.94
N ILE A 242 10.78 5.39 -17.79
CA ILE A 242 10.58 6.20 -16.59
C ILE A 242 11.06 7.64 -16.84
N ARG A 243 12.21 7.81 -17.51
CA ARG A 243 12.74 9.12 -17.86
C ARG A 243 11.80 9.88 -18.80
N GLU A 244 11.30 9.22 -19.85
CA GLU A 244 10.31 9.78 -20.77
C GLU A 244 9.03 10.19 -20.04
N PHE A 245 8.53 9.34 -19.14
CA PHE A 245 7.36 9.66 -18.33
C PHE A 245 7.59 10.91 -17.48
N ILE A 246 8.71 10.99 -16.76
CA ILE A 246 9.04 12.16 -15.92
C ILE A 246 9.12 13.43 -16.77
N ASN A 247 9.87 13.41 -17.87
CA ASN A 247 10.03 14.55 -18.76
C ASN A 247 8.70 15.02 -19.39
N SER A 248 7.71 14.13 -19.53
CA SER A 248 6.38 14.50 -20.00
C SER A 248 5.50 15.19 -18.95
N LYS A 249 5.89 15.13 -17.67
CA LYS A 249 5.08 15.59 -16.53
C LYS A 249 5.62 16.84 -15.86
N VAL A 250 6.93 17.05 -15.91
CA VAL A 250 7.59 18.16 -15.21
C VAL A 250 8.63 18.82 -16.10
N GLU A 251 8.76 20.14 -15.94
CA GLU A 251 9.84 20.94 -16.51
C GLU A 251 10.80 21.31 -15.38
N VAL A 252 12.00 20.73 -15.42
CA VAL A 252 13.04 20.86 -14.39
C VAL A 252 14.40 20.98 -15.06
N ASP A 253 15.37 21.59 -14.37
CA ASP A 253 16.70 21.85 -14.93
C ASP A 253 17.47 20.54 -15.15
N ARG A 254 17.24 19.57 -14.26
CA ARG A 254 17.92 18.28 -14.26
C ARG A 254 17.09 17.18 -13.60
N VAL A 255 17.17 15.97 -14.15
CA VAL A 255 16.65 14.74 -13.54
C VAL A 255 17.79 13.73 -13.38
N ASN A 256 18.12 13.40 -12.15
CA ASN A 256 18.96 12.28 -11.78
C ASN A 256 18.04 11.09 -11.46
N LEU A 257 17.99 10.11 -12.36
CA LEU A 257 17.12 8.94 -12.22
C LEU A 257 17.97 7.68 -11.97
N THR A 258 17.61 6.95 -10.91
CA THR A 258 18.21 5.65 -10.59
C THR A 258 17.14 4.58 -10.45
N LEU A 259 17.32 3.46 -11.12
CA LEU A 259 16.53 2.23 -10.93
C LEU A 259 17.41 1.21 -10.20
N ASN A 260 16.91 0.58 -9.14
CA ASN A 260 17.59 -0.47 -8.37
C ASN A 260 19.05 -0.12 -8.04
N ALA A 261 19.22 0.88 -7.18
CA ALA A 261 20.53 1.49 -6.86
C ALA A 261 21.55 0.52 -6.23
N LEU A 262 21.10 -0.61 -5.71
CA LEU A 262 21.95 -1.61 -5.04
C LEU A 262 22.54 -2.64 -6.01
N ASP A 263 22.12 -2.64 -7.27
CA ASP A 263 22.61 -3.62 -8.25
C ASP A 263 24.08 -3.40 -8.59
N ALA A 264 24.82 -4.50 -8.71
CA ALA A 264 26.18 -4.50 -9.23
C ALA A 264 26.43 -5.78 -10.04
N ARG A 265 27.07 -5.64 -11.20
CA ARG A 265 27.42 -6.79 -12.06
C ARG A 265 28.32 -7.78 -11.32
N GLY A 266 28.11 -9.07 -11.56
CA GLY A 266 28.83 -10.19 -10.95
C GLY A 266 28.40 -10.51 -9.51
N ARG A 267 27.29 -9.97 -9.01
CA ARG A 267 26.82 -10.19 -7.63
C ARG A 267 25.73 -11.26 -7.48
N GLY A 268 25.29 -11.86 -8.58
CA GLY A 268 24.19 -12.84 -8.59
C GLY A 268 22.87 -12.14 -8.72
#